data_AF-A0A1M3CY74-F1
#
_entry.id   AF-A0A1M3CY74-F1
#
_cell.length_a   1.000
_cell.length_b   1.000
_cell.length_c   1.000
_cell.angle_alpha   90.00
_cell.angle_beta   90.00
_cell.angle_gamma   90.00
#
_symmetry.space_group_name_H-M   'P 1'
#
loop_
_entity.id
_entity.type
_entity.pdbx_description
1 polymer ?
#
loop_
_entity_poly.entity_id
_entity_poly.type
_entity_poly.pdbx_seq_one_letter_code
_entity_poly.pdbx_strand_id
1 'polypeptide(L)'
;MLEANCSGVERYGYRQDLTQEELDDCRTQLSDVAIKLSRLEDEKKRITDEIEAKIKPISGEYGRLLSLIKEKSIFKEEECFKFLYEDQKLIAYYNQEGKLVGQRRARADELQGNIFRFKKEGTND
;
A
#
# COMPACT_ATOMS: atom_id res chain seq x y z
N MET A 1 -15.54 65.23 31.37
CA MET A 1 -16.43 66.36 31.02
C MET A 1 -17.86 65.92 30.67
N LEU A 2 -18.10 64.69 30.18
CA LEU A 2 -19.45 64.12 30.00
C LEU A 2 -20.05 63.54 31.29
N GLU A 3 -19.21 63.06 32.21
CA GLU A 3 -19.65 62.47 33.48
C GLU A 3 -20.35 63.46 34.42
N ALA A 4 -20.07 64.76 34.30
CA ALA A 4 -20.70 65.79 35.12
C ALA A 4 -22.11 66.20 34.62
N ASN A 5 -22.53 65.72 33.44
CA ASN A 5 -23.78 66.10 32.79
C ASN A 5 -24.62 64.89 32.34
N CYS A 6 -24.25 63.67 32.74
CA CYS A 6 -24.99 62.46 32.40
C CYS A 6 -25.95 62.06 33.53
N SER A 7 -27.10 61.47 33.19
CA SER A 7 -28.06 60.93 34.17
C SER A 7 -27.61 59.63 34.85
N GLY A 8 -26.55 58.99 34.34
CA GLY A 8 -26.04 57.71 34.83
C GLY A 8 -25.07 57.07 33.83
N VAL A 9 -24.21 56.18 34.30
CA VAL A 9 -23.28 55.41 33.46
C VAL A 9 -23.73 53.96 33.44
N GLU A 10 -24.08 53.45 32.26
CA GLU A 10 -24.50 52.08 32.04
C GLU A 10 -23.59 51.38 31.03
N ARG A 11 -23.38 50.07 31.21
CA ARG A 11 -22.69 49.24 30.21
C ARG A 11 -23.65 48.90 29.09
N TYR A 12 -23.47 49.53 27.94
CA TYR A 12 -24.26 49.28 26.74
C TYR A 12 -23.37 48.83 25.59
N GLY A 13 -23.71 47.70 24.96
CA GLY A 13 -23.02 47.22 23.78
C GLY A 13 -23.65 47.83 22.53
N TYR A 14 -22.91 48.65 21.80
CA TYR A 14 -23.33 49.20 20.51
C TYR A 14 -22.35 48.79 19.41
N ARG A 15 -22.82 48.85 18.15
CA ARG A 15 -21.97 48.64 16.99
C ARG A 15 -21.27 49.96 16.68
N GLN A 16 -19.96 49.98 16.85
CA GLN A 16 -19.10 51.06 16.39
C GLN A 16 -18.72 50.79 14.94
N ASP A 17 -18.91 51.78 14.07
CA ASP A 17 -18.40 51.73 12.71
C ASP A 17 -16.88 51.91 12.74
N LEU A 18 -16.18 51.05 12.00
CA LEU A 18 -14.74 51.18 11.83
C LEU A 18 -14.45 52.40 10.95
N THR A 19 -13.44 53.15 11.33
CA THR A 19 -12.92 54.22 10.47
C THR A 19 -12.24 53.64 9.24
N GLN A 20 -12.05 54.45 8.20
CA GLN A 20 -11.37 54.01 6.97
C GLN A 20 -9.94 53.53 7.26
N GLU A 21 -9.24 54.17 8.19
CA GLU A 21 -7.88 53.82 8.62
C GLU A 21 -7.83 52.45 9.30
N GLU A 22 -8.77 52.18 10.23
CA GLU A 22 -8.87 50.87 10.88
C GLU A 22 -9.26 49.74 9.90
N LEU A 23 -10.05 50.04 8.87
CA LEU A 23 -10.38 49.10 7.82
C LEU A 23 -9.17 48.75 6.96
N ASP A 24 -8.34 49.73 6.64
CA ASP A 24 -7.12 49.52 5.84
C ASP A 24 -6.02 48.80 6.65
N ASP A 25 -5.92 49.07 7.95
CA ASP A 25 -5.10 48.29 8.88
C ASP A 25 -5.57 46.83 8.97
N CYS A 26 -6.88 46.60 9.09
CA CYS A 26 -7.45 45.25 9.11
C CYS A 26 -7.16 44.49 7.81
N ARG A 27 -7.21 45.15 6.65
CA ARG A 27 -6.87 44.53 5.35
C ARG A 27 -5.40 44.13 5.27
N THR A 28 -4.53 44.97 5.81
CA THR A 28 -3.08 44.71 5.85
C THR A 28 -2.79 43.51 6.75
N GLN A 29 -3.35 43.51 7.96
CA GLN A 29 -3.22 42.39 8.91
C GLN A 29 -3.82 41.10 8.35
N LEU A 30 -4.96 41.17 7.67
CA LEU A 30 -5.58 40.02 7.01
C LEU A 30 -4.65 39.42 5.96
N SER A 31 -3.99 40.27 5.17
CA SER A 31 -3.04 39.82 4.15
C SER A 31 -1.84 39.11 4.77
N ASP A 32 -1.27 39.66 5.84
CA ASP A 32 -0.16 39.03 6.56
C ASP A 32 -0.54 37.68 7.20
N VAL A 33 -1.73 37.62 7.82
CA VAL A 33 -2.26 36.37 8.41
C VAL A 33 -2.52 35.33 7.32
N ALA A 34 -3.09 35.74 6.19
CA ALA A 34 -3.35 34.84 5.06
C ALA A 34 -2.06 34.24 4.49
N ILE A 35 -1.00 35.06 4.34
CA ILE A 35 0.30 34.58 3.89
C ILE A 35 0.89 33.56 4.87
N LYS A 36 0.82 33.85 6.19
CA LYS A 36 1.30 32.93 7.23
C LYS A 36 0.52 31.61 7.20
N LEU A 37 -0.81 31.70 7.08
CA LEU A 37 -1.68 30.52 7.02
C LEU A 37 -1.33 29.64 5.81
N SER A 38 -1.25 30.24 4.62
CA SER A 38 -0.92 29.51 3.39
C SER A 38 0.43 28.80 3.50
N ARG A 39 1.45 29.43 4.07
CA ARG A 39 2.76 28.79 4.30
C ARG A 39 2.68 27.58 5.22
N LEU A 40 1.91 27.69 6.32
CA LEU A 40 1.71 26.59 7.27
C LEU A 40 0.92 25.44 6.63
N GLU A 41 -0.07 25.73 5.81
CA GLU A 41 -0.82 24.72 5.07
C GLU A 41 0.06 23.98 4.06
N ASP A 42 0.91 24.70 3.33
CA ASP A 42 1.87 24.10 2.38
C ASP A 42 2.93 23.25 3.09
N GLU A 43 3.42 23.68 4.26
CA GLU A 43 4.33 22.89 5.09
C GLU A 43 3.65 21.63 5.63
N LYS A 44 2.44 21.75 6.18
CA LYS A 44 1.65 20.61 6.64
C LYS A 44 1.43 19.59 5.52
N LYS A 45 1.10 20.07 4.31
CA LYS A 45 0.90 19.21 3.16
C LYS A 45 2.17 18.45 2.80
N ARG A 46 3.32 19.14 2.72
CA ARG A 46 4.63 18.51 2.45
C ARG A 46 4.98 17.42 3.46
N ILE A 47 4.83 17.71 4.76
CA ILE A 47 5.11 16.73 5.81
C ILE A 47 4.17 15.53 5.71
N THR A 48 2.89 15.78 5.42
CA THR A 48 1.89 14.71 5.24
C THR A 48 2.27 13.83 4.05
N ASP A 49 2.61 14.43 2.92
CA ASP A 49 3.04 13.71 1.72
C ASP A 49 4.32 12.88 1.97
N GLU A 50 5.29 13.41 2.72
CA GLU A 50 6.50 12.68 3.12
C GLU A 50 6.20 11.49 4.05
N ILE A 51 5.30 11.68 5.03
CA ILE A 51 4.89 10.61 5.94
C ILE A 51 4.11 9.54 5.17
N GLU A 52 3.18 9.93 4.29
CA GLU A 52 2.46 8.99 3.44
C GLU A 52 3.38 8.21 2.51
N ALA A 53 4.41 8.85 1.94
CA ALA A 53 5.41 8.18 1.12
C ALA A 53 6.18 7.11 1.91
N LYS A 54 6.43 7.32 3.22
CA LYS A 54 7.05 6.32 4.11
C LYS A 54 6.06 5.22 4.53
N ILE A 55 4.79 5.56 4.73
CA ILE A 55 3.75 4.60 5.15
C ILE A 55 3.40 3.64 4.02
N LYS A 56 3.28 4.11 2.77
CA LYS A 56 2.88 3.30 1.61
C LYS A 56 3.67 1.98 1.45
N PRO A 57 5.02 1.97 1.44
CA PRO A 57 5.78 0.72 1.31
C PRO A 57 5.57 -0.21 2.52
N ILE A 58 5.58 0.32 3.74
CA ILE A 58 5.41 -0.47 4.97
C ILE A 58 4.01 -1.11 5.03
N SER A 59 2.97 -0.34 4.68
CA SER A 59 1.60 -0.82 4.62
C SER A 59 1.41 -1.90 3.55
N GLY A 60 2.06 -1.73 2.39
CA GLY A 60 2.09 -2.74 1.34
C GLY A 60 2.76 -4.04 1.77
N GLU A 61 3.94 -3.95 2.42
CA GLU A 61 4.65 -5.10 2.98
C GLU A 61 3.84 -5.80 4.08
N TYR A 62 3.25 -5.03 5.00
CA TYR A 62 2.36 -5.55 6.03
C TYR A 62 1.19 -6.33 5.42
N GLY A 63 0.52 -5.75 4.41
CA GLY A 63 -0.57 -6.41 3.70
C GLY A 63 -0.12 -7.71 3.01
N ARG A 64 1.02 -7.69 2.32
CA ARG A 64 1.59 -8.87 1.68
C ARG A 64 1.88 -9.98 2.70
N LEU A 65 2.57 -9.66 3.79
CA LEU A 65 2.90 -10.63 4.84
C LEU A 65 1.65 -11.19 5.50
N LEU A 66 0.63 -10.35 5.76
CA LEU A 66 -0.63 -10.78 6.32
C LEU A 66 -1.35 -11.77 5.39
N SER A 67 -1.35 -11.52 4.07
CA SER A 67 -1.90 -12.46 3.09
C SER A 67 -1.15 -13.79 3.10
N LEU A 68 0.19 -13.77 3.11
CA LEU A 68 1.00 -14.99 3.19
C LEU A 68 0.70 -15.81 4.46
N ILE A 69 0.54 -15.14 5.61
CA ILE A 69 0.18 -15.81 6.87
C ILE A 69 -1.21 -16.42 6.79
N LYS A 70 -2.19 -15.71 6.21
CA LYS A 70 -3.57 -16.20 6.05
C LYS A 70 -3.63 -17.41 5.12
N GLU A 71 -2.95 -17.35 3.98
CA GLU A 71 -2.94 -18.41 2.98
C GLU A 71 -2.09 -19.61 3.44
N LYS A 72 -1.15 -19.41 4.38
CA LYS A 72 -0.16 -20.41 4.82
C LYS A 72 0.65 -21.03 3.68
N SER A 73 0.62 -20.41 2.50
CA SER A 73 1.27 -20.88 1.29
C SER A 73 1.76 -19.68 0.49
N ILE A 74 2.93 -19.82 -0.11
CA ILE A 74 3.45 -18.87 -1.10
C ILE A 74 3.24 -19.54 -2.46
N PHE A 75 2.56 -18.87 -3.39
CA PHE A 75 2.57 -19.30 -4.77
C PHE A 75 3.99 -19.16 -5.31
N LYS A 76 4.68 -20.28 -5.47
CA LYS A 76 6.06 -20.36 -5.94
C LYS A 76 6.06 -21.06 -7.29
N GLU A 77 6.42 -20.33 -8.34
CA GLU A 77 6.65 -20.91 -9.65
C GLU A 77 8.14 -21.27 -9.74
N GLU A 78 8.44 -22.56 -9.58
CA GLU A 78 9.79 -23.10 -9.64
C GLU A 78 9.84 -24.31 -10.58
N GLU A 79 11.02 -24.61 -11.13
CA GLU A 79 11.21 -25.81 -11.94
C GLU A 79 10.98 -27.06 -11.08
N CYS A 80 9.84 -27.71 -11.31
CA CYS A 80 9.45 -28.94 -10.62
C CYS A 80 9.73 -30.15 -11.51
N PHE A 81 10.30 -31.20 -10.94
CA PHE A 81 10.58 -32.45 -11.61
C PHE A 81 9.31 -33.32 -11.64
N LYS A 82 8.91 -33.71 -12.84
CA LYS A 82 7.72 -34.53 -13.09
C LYS A 82 8.13 -36.01 -13.16
N PHE A 83 7.56 -36.82 -12.29
CA PHE A 83 7.73 -38.27 -12.28
C PHE A 83 6.42 -38.98 -12.61
N LEU A 84 6.49 -39.97 -13.49
CA LEU A 84 5.37 -40.84 -13.85
C LEU A 84 5.52 -42.18 -13.10
N TYR A 85 4.51 -42.55 -12.34
CA TYR A 85 4.38 -43.86 -11.71
C TYR A 85 3.34 -44.66 -12.51
N GLU A 86 3.81 -45.48 -13.44
CA GLU A 86 2.97 -46.24 -14.38
C GLU A 86 2.05 -47.23 -13.66
N ASP A 87 2.58 -47.93 -12.65
CA ASP A 87 1.83 -48.91 -11.84
C ASP A 87 0.64 -48.30 -11.11
N GLN A 88 0.80 -47.06 -10.64
CA GLN A 88 -0.21 -46.35 -9.86
C GLN A 88 -1.00 -45.34 -10.71
N LYS A 89 -0.70 -45.25 -12.01
CA LYS A 89 -1.29 -44.31 -12.97
C LYS A 89 -1.34 -42.87 -12.47
N LEU A 90 -0.27 -42.43 -11.78
CA LEU A 90 -0.18 -41.11 -11.19
C LEU A 90 1.09 -40.38 -11.62
N ILE A 91 0.99 -39.05 -11.62
CA ILE A 91 2.10 -38.15 -11.85
C ILE A 91 2.30 -37.34 -10.59
N ALA A 92 3.54 -37.30 -10.15
CA ALA A 92 3.99 -36.55 -9.00
C ALA A 92 4.96 -35.45 -9.45
N TYR A 93 4.83 -34.28 -8.84
CA TYR A 93 5.71 -33.14 -9.05
C TYR A 93 6.55 -32.97 -7.78
N TYR A 94 7.86 -32.93 -7.94
CA TYR A 94 8.81 -32.71 -6.85
C TYR A 94 9.58 -31.42 -7.07
N ASN A 95 9.84 -30.65 -6.02
CA ASN A 95 10.72 -29.49 -6.10
C ASN A 95 12.20 -29.91 -6.12
N GLN A 96 13.11 -28.92 -6.21
CA GLN A 96 14.57 -29.18 -6.24
C GLN A 96 15.12 -29.86 -4.98
N GLU A 97 14.43 -29.75 -3.84
CA GLU A 97 14.78 -30.44 -2.60
C GLU A 97 14.24 -31.87 -2.53
N GLY A 98 13.54 -32.35 -3.57
CA GLY A 98 12.93 -33.67 -3.60
C GLY A 98 11.64 -33.79 -2.77
N LYS A 99 11.00 -32.67 -2.40
CA LYS A 99 9.71 -32.67 -1.69
C LYS A 99 8.56 -32.73 -2.69
N LEU A 100 7.57 -33.57 -2.42
CA LEU A 100 6.35 -33.69 -3.23
C LEU A 100 5.51 -32.41 -3.11
N VAL A 101 5.35 -31.68 -4.21
CA VAL A 101 4.59 -30.43 -4.27
C VAL A 101 3.21 -30.59 -4.89
N GLY A 102 2.96 -31.68 -5.61
CA GLY A 102 1.66 -31.96 -6.20
C GLY A 102 1.56 -33.34 -6.80
N GLN A 103 0.34 -33.87 -6.88
CA GLN A 103 0.05 -35.14 -7.52
C GLN A 103 -1.26 -35.07 -8.30
N ARG A 104 -1.32 -35.77 -9.44
CA ARG A 104 -2.54 -35.93 -10.22
C ARG A 104 -2.56 -37.29 -10.93
N ARG A 105 -3.73 -37.68 -11.43
CA ARG A 105 -3.83 -38.86 -12.31
C ARG A 105 -3.07 -38.61 -13.61
N ALA A 106 -2.39 -39.64 -14.09
CA ALA A 106 -1.71 -39.61 -15.37
C ALA A 106 -2.76 -39.58 -16.50
N ARG A 107 -2.52 -38.76 -17.53
CA ARG A 107 -3.37 -38.76 -18.73
C ARG A 107 -3.01 -39.98 -19.61
N ALA A 108 -3.94 -40.41 -20.45
CA ALA A 108 -3.74 -41.56 -21.33
C ALA A 108 -2.49 -41.43 -22.20
N ASP A 109 -2.24 -40.24 -22.78
CA ASP A 109 -1.04 -39.95 -23.61
C ASP A 109 0.27 -40.02 -22.82
N GLU A 110 0.23 -39.74 -21.52
CA GLU A 110 1.42 -39.75 -20.64
C GLU A 110 1.79 -41.18 -20.21
N LEU A 111 0.79 -42.05 -20.06
CA LEU A 111 0.94 -43.48 -19.79
C LEU A 111 1.37 -44.28 -21.02
N GLN A 112 1.08 -43.77 -22.22
CA GLN A 112 1.41 -44.42 -23.48
C GLN A 112 2.90 -44.32 -23.84
N GLY A 113 3.74 -43.83 -22.92
CA GLY A 113 5.19 -43.91 -22.90
C GLY A 113 5.83 -43.93 -24.28
N ASN A 114 6.12 -42.74 -24.84
CA ASN A 114 6.85 -42.51 -26.10
C ASN A 114 7.52 -43.80 -26.64
N ILE A 115 6.83 -44.48 -27.55
CA ILE A 115 7.24 -45.74 -28.19
C ILE A 115 8.59 -45.59 -28.95
N PHE A 116 9.08 -44.35 -29.11
CA PHE A 116 10.39 -44.02 -29.65
C PHE A 116 11.40 -43.61 -28.55
N ARG A 117 11.74 -44.51 -27.64
CA ARG A 117 13.05 -44.43 -26.96
C ARG A 117 14.10 -44.99 -27.91
N PHE A 118 14.88 -44.11 -28.53
CA PHE A 118 16.07 -44.48 -29.30
C PHE A 118 16.95 -45.43 -28.47
N LYS A 119 17.17 -46.65 -28.97
CA LYS A 119 18.28 -47.50 -28.56
C LYS A 119 19.57 -46.68 -28.70
N LYS A 120 20.24 -46.41 -27.59
CA LYS A 120 21.69 -46.19 -27.59
C LYS A 120 22.31 -47.55 -27.23
N GLU A 121 22.64 -48.31 -28.28
CA GLU A 121 23.58 -49.43 -28.15
C GLU A 121 24.96 -48.87 -27.81
N GLY A 122 25.67 -49.58 -26.93
CA GLY A 122 27.00 -49.23 -26.48
C GLY A 122 27.47 -50.11 -25.34
N THR A 123 27.35 -51.44 -25.49
CA THR A 123 28.24 -52.36 -24.78
C THR A 123 29.57 -52.31 -25.54
N ASN A 124 30.61 -51.78 -24.93
CA ASN A 124 31.99 -51.97 -25.40
C ASN A 124 32.56 -53.19 -24.66
N ASP A 125 32.65 -54.33 -25.35
CA ASP A 125 33.78 -55.26 -25.28
C ASP A 125 33.97 -55.89 -26.67
#